data_AF-A0A0F9TMN5-F1
#
_entry.id   AF-A0A0F9TMN5-F1
#
_cell.length_a   1.000
_cell.length_b   1.000
_cell.length_c   1.000
_cell.angle_alpha   90.00
_cell.angle_beta   90.00
_cell.angle_gamma   90.00
#
_symmetry.space_group_name_H-M   'P 1'
#
loop_
_entity.id
_entity.type
_entity.pdbx_description
1 polymer ?
#
loop_
_entity_poly.entity_id
_entity_poly.type
_entity_poly.pdbx_seq_one_letter_code
_entity_poly.pdbx_strand_id
1 'polypeptide(L)'
;MKFITQLSISALALMLSANIFATETSIMIRAKAVDAKYIGTSVGGVKAVVEDAETGEILDQGWIKGDTGSTKSLITDPIARGQVLTNETTAGFLAKVDISSPRLLRFKLIGPYGYRQSLQEATVTSWVIPGKDILGDGITLNMSGFIVDAWTNVLEGGHVEIFTKASLLCGCPISPNGPWDPRDYEATAILMQDDMKVDEVTLDFTGPVGIFTGKTTLTTPGLYKAIVYLFDKKTGNVGVDRTMFEINEK
;
A
#
# COMPACT_ATOMS: atom_id res chain seq x y z
N MET A 1 -55.35 -42.02 19.49
CA MET A 1 -54.99 -40.80 20.24
C MET A 1 -53.49 -40.56 20.44
N LYS A 2 -52.59 -41.57 20.46
CA LYS A 2 -51.13 -41.38 20.58
C LYS A 2 -50.41 -40.86 19.32
N PHE A 3 -50.95 -41.12 18.13
CA PHE A 3 -50.33 -40.66 16.86
C PHE A 3 -50.56 -39.18 16.54
N ILE A 4 -51.69 -38.61 17.01
CA ILE A 4 -52.00 -37.19 16.80
C ILE A 4 -51.11 -36.31 17.69
N THR A 5 -50.77 -36.78 18.90
CA THR A 5 -49.87 -36.08 19.82
C THR A 5 -48.41 -36.07 19.35
N GLN A 6 -47.96 -37.10 18.61
CA GLN A 6 -46.61 -37.12 18.04
C GLN A 6 -46.45 -36.22 16.81
N LEU A 7 -47.50 -36.06 15.98
CA LEU A 7 -47.47 -35.12 14.85
C LEU A 7 -47.38 -33.66 15.31
N SER A 8 -48.03 -33.31 16.43
CA SER A 8 -47.99 -31.95 16.99
C SER A 8 -46.62 -31.56 17.55
N ILE A 9 -45.82 -32.53 18.02
CA ILE A 9 -44.49 -32.27 18.58
C ILE A 9 -43.45 -32.01 17.47
N SER A 10 -43.55 -32.69 16.31
CA SER A 10 -42.69 -32.41 15.15
C SER A 10 -42.98 -31.06 14.49
N ALA A 11 -44.23 -30.62 14.44
CA ALA A 11 -44.58 -29.32 13.85
C ALA A 11 -44.10 -28.13 14.70
N LEU A 12 -44.02 -28.29 16.03
CA LEU A 12 -43.51 -27.27 16.93
C LEU A 12 -41.96 -27.19 16.94
N ALA A 13 -41.28 -28.31 16.65
CA ALA A 13 -39.81 -28.34 16.54
C ALA A 13 -39.27 -27.65 15.28
N LEU A 14 -40.04 -27.64 14.17
CA LEU A 14 -39.66 -26.91 12.95
C LEU A 14 -39.79 -25.38 13.07
N MET A 15 -40.66 -24.89 13.97
CA MET A 15 -40.88 -23.46 14.22
C MET A 15 -39.81 -22.83 15.12
N LEU A 16 -38.95 -23.62 15.78
CA LEU A 16 -37.80 -23.16 16.57
C LEU A 16 -36.47 -23.16 15.79
N SER A 17 -36.53 -23.23 14.46
CA SER A 17 -35.38 -22.92 13.62
C SER A 17 -35.12 -21.42 13.76
N ALA A 18 -34.27 -21.04 14.72
CA ALA A 18 -33.76 -19.68 14.77
C ALA A 18 -33.16 -19.39 13.40
N ASN A 19 -33.84 -18.56 12.62
CA ASN A 19 -33.30 -18.12 11.34
C ASN A 19 -32.02 -17.36 11.68
N ILE A 20 -30.88 -18.00 11.46
CA ILE A 20 -29.59 -17.35 11.47
C ILE A 20 -29.54 -16.55 10.16
N PHE A 21 -30.33 -15.46 10.11
CA PHE A 21 -30.25 -14.53 9.01
C PHE A 21 -28.87 -13.89 9.07
N ALA A 22 -28.18 -13.92 7.93
CA ALA A 22 -26.97 -13.15 7.78
C ALA A 22 -27.31 -11.67 8.07
N THR A 23 -26.45 -11.02 8.83
CA THR A 23 -26.61 -9.63 9.24
C THR A 23 -25.53 -8.81 8.58
N GLU A 24 -25.93 -7.83 7.76
CA GLU A 24 -25.01 -6.86 7.16
C GLU A 24 -24.19 -6.20 8.28
N THR A 25 -22.88 -6.25 8.14
CA THR A 25 -21.91 -5.68 9.07
C THR A 25 -20.96 -4.79 8.28
N SER A 26 -20.85 -3.54 8.70
CA SER A 26 -20.02 -2.54 8.03
C SER A 26 -18.61 -2.48 8.63
N ILE A 27 -17.59 -2.47 7.78
CA ILE A 27 -16.18 -2.49 8.20
C ILE A 27 -15.42 -1.43 7.40
N MET A 28 -14.94 -0.39 8.09
CA MET A 28 -14.03 0.60 7.50
C MET A 28 -12.63 0.02 7.40
N ILE A 29 -12.04 0.07 6.21
CA ILE A 29 -10.70 -0.44 5.90
C ILE A 29 -9.85 0.68 5.34
N ARG A 30 -8.62 0.81 5.83
CA ARG A 30 -7.71 1.90 5.45
C ARG A 30 -6.28 1.40 5.25
N ALA A 31 -5.56 2.07 4.35
CA ALA A 31 -4.15 1.85 4.09
C ALA A 31 -3.36 3.04 4.62
N LYS A 32 -2.32 2.81 5.42
CA LYS A 32 -1.41 3.85 5.92
C LYS A 32 0.01 3.54 5.48
N ALA A 33 0.70 4.51 4.88
CA ALA A 33 2.10 4.36 4.56
C ALA A 33 2.93 4.38 5.85
N VAL A 34 3.91 3.47 5.97
CA VAL A 34 4.81 3.42 7.14
C VAL A 34 5.56 4.74 7.27
N ASP A 35 5.58 5.27 8.50
CA ASP A 35 6.15 6.57 8.86
C ASP A 35 5.62 7.75 8.00
N ALA A 36 4.40 7.60 7.50
CA ALA A 36 3.75 8.59 6.69
C ALA A 36 2.22 8.57 6.90
N LYS A 37 1.49 8.98 5.87
CA LYS A 37 0.06 9.28 5.93
C LYS A 37 -0.80 8.19 5.28
N TYR A 38 -2.12 8.37 5.27
CA TYR A 38 -3.02 7.43 4.59
C TYR A 38 -2.78 7.42 3.08
N ILE A 39 -2.96 6.26 2.45
CA ILE A 39 -2.77 6.07 1.01
C ILE A 39 -4.14 6.22 0.34
N GLY A 40 -4.26 7.23 -0.52
CA GLY A 40 -5.54 7.66 -1.07
C GLY A 40 -5.54 7.83 -2.59
N THR A 41 -6.48 8.65 -3.07
CA THR A 41 -6.77 8.80 -4.50
C THR A 41 -5.59 9.35 -5.30
N SER A 42 -4.75 10.20 -4.71
CA SER A 42 -3.64 10.89 -5.40
C SER A 42 -2.60 9.94 -6.00
N VAL A 43 -2.51 8.71 -5.51
CA VAL A 43 -1.59 7.68 -6.00
C VAL A 43 -2.33 6.55 -6.74
N GLY A 44 -3.57 6.78 -7.17
CA GLY A 44 -4.40 5.79 -7.85
C GLY A 44 -5.15 4.84 -6.92
N GLY A 45 -5.15 5.09 -5.61
CA GLY A 45 -5.86 4.29 -4.61
C GLY A 45 -5.25 2.94 -4.32
N VAL A 46 -5.88 2.21 -3.39
CA VAL A 46 -5.48 0.87 -2.95
C VAL A 46 -6.67 -0.07 -3.12
N LYS A 47 -6.46 -1.23 -3.72
CA LYS A 47 -7.48 -2.27 -3.82
C LYS A 47 -7.59 -2.95 -2.47
N ALA A 48 -8.80 -2.97 -1.91
CA ALA A 48 -9.14 -3.72 -0.70
C ALA A 48 -9.97 -4.94 -1.07
N VAL A 49 -9.64 -6.08 -0.45
CA VAL A 49 -10.37 -7.34 -0.56
C VAL A 49 -10.63 -7.85 0.86
N VAL A 50 -11.89 -8.17 1.13
CA VAL A 50 -12.33 -8.83 2.37
C VAL A 50 -12.73 -10.24 2.01
N GLU A 51 -12.05 -11.21 2.58
CA GLU A 51 -12.33 -12.62 2.33
C GLU A 51 -12.47 -13.39 3.65
N ASP A 52 -13.19 -14.49 3.62
CA ASP A 52 -13.15 -15.47 4.70
C ASP A 52 -11.75 -16.09 4.79
N ALA A 53 -11.17 -16.09 5.98
CA ALA A 53 -9.79 -16.53 6.17
C ALA A 53 -9.61 -18.04 5.99
N GLU A 54 -10.66 -18.85 6.21
CA GLU A 54 -10.65 -20.31 6.14
C GLU A 54 -10.99 -20.81 4.73
N THR A 55 -12.00 -20.22 4.07
CA THR A 55 -12.50 -20.69 2.77
C THR A 55 -11.93 -19.93 1.59
N GLY A 56 -11.41 -18.71 1.79
CA GLY A 56 -10.99 -17.81 0.72
C GLY A 56 -12.14 -17.19 -0.07
N GLU A 57 -13.38 -17.34 0.41
CA GLU A 57 -14.56 -16.68 -0.17
C GLU A 57 -14.41 -15.15 -0.06
N ILE A 58 -14.43 -14.45 -1.20
CA ILE A 58 -14.45 -12.98 -1.21
C ILE A 58 -15.85 -12.51 -0.81
N LEU A 59 -15.93 -11.81 0.33
CA LEU A 59 -17.17 -11.27 0.88
C LEU A 59 -17.47 -9.86 0.38
N ASP A 60 -16.42 -9.05 0.20
CA ASP A 60 -16.54 -7.72 -0.41
C ASP A 60 -15.17 -7.27 -0.96
N GLN A 61 -15.18 -6.33 -1.90
CA GLN A 61 -13.96 -5.73 -2.44
C GLN A 61 -14.23 -4.37 -3.05
N GLY A 62 -13.24 -3.49 -2.94
CA GLY A 62 -13.39 -2.12 -3.43
C GLY A 62 -12.08 -1.37 -3.50
N TRP A 63 -12.20 -0.05 -3.66
CA TRP A 63 -11.07 0.85 -3.74
C TRP A 63 -11.07 1.77 -2.53
N ILE A 64 -9.96 1.80 -1.81
CA ILE A 64 -9.67 2.84 -0.84
C ILE A 64 -9.47 4.14 -1.61
N LYS A 65 -10.33 5.12 -1.34
CA LYS A 65 -10.33 6.45 -1.96
C LYS A 65 -10.52 7.51 -0.88
N GLY A 66 -10.01 8.71 -1.16
CA GLY A 66 -10.03 9.86 -0.26
C GLY A 66 -8.67 10.55 -0.20
N ASP A 67 -8.52 11.47 0.75
CA ASP A 67 -7.27 12.18 0.98
C ASP A 67 -6.31 11.42 1.90
N THR A 68 -5.10 11.95 2.09
CA THR A 68 -4.06 11.32 2.91
C THR A 68 -4.20 11.63 4.41
N GLY A 69 -5.13 12.51 4.80
CA GLY A 69 -5.26 13.02 6.16
C GLY A 69 -4.28 14.16 6.51
N SER A 70 -4.41 14.65 7.74
CA SER A 70 -3.69 15.81 8.28
C SER A 70 -2.22 15.51 8.57
N THR A 71 -1.30 16.26 7.96
CA THR A 71 0.14 16.16 8.30
C THR A 71 0.39 16.49 9.77
N LYS A 72 -0.27 17.53 10.30
CA LYS A 72 -0.09 17.93 11.69
C LYS A 72 -0.48 16.79 12.64
N SER A 73 -1.64 16.20 12.45
CA SER A 73 -2.19 15.18 13.35
C SER A 73 -1.52 13.81 13.23
N LEU A 74 -0.96 13.49 12.06
CA LEU A 74 -0.40 12.17 11.78
C LEU A 74 1.13 12.10 11.92
N ILE A 75 1.81 13.24 11.74
CA ILE A 75 3.28 13.27 11.61
C ILE A 75 3.92 14.21 12.64
N THR A 76 3.35 15.39 12.86
CA THR A 76 3.99 16.42 13.69
C THR A 76 3.63 16.30 15.17
N ASP A 77 2.35 16.13 15.47
CA ASP A 77 1.84 16.09 16.83
C ASP A 77 1.98 14.66 17.42
N PRO A 78 2.30 14.51 18.72
CA PRO A 78 2.25 13.21 19.38
C PRO A 78 0.87 12.58 19.29
N ILE A 79 0.82 11.28 18.95
CA ILE A 79 -0.43 10.51 18.90
C ILE A 79 -0.71 9.88 20.26
N ALA A 80 -1.83 10.26 20.89
CA ALA A 80 -2.27 9.68 22.16
C ALA A 80 -3.04 8.36 21.95
N ARG A 81 -3.05 7.52 22.99
CA ARG A 81 -3.82 6.26 22.98
C ARG A 81 -5.32 6.54 22.77
N GLY A 82 -5.91 5.90 21.77
CA GLY A 82 -7.34 6.03 21.47
C GLY A 82 -7.73 7.33 20.77
N GLN A 83 -6.74 8.16 20.39
CA GLN A 83 -6.99 9.33 19.56
C GLN A 83 -7.49 8.90 18.18
N VAL A 84 -8.60 9.50 17.75
CA VAL A 84 -9.10 9.33 16.38
C VAL A 84 -8.15 10.02 15.41
N LEU A 85 -7.68 9.29 14.41
CA LEU A 85 -6.70 9.77 13.44
C LEU A 85 -7.32 10.19 12.10
N THR A 86 -8.59 9.86 11.88
CA THR A 86 -9.27 10.05 10.61
C THR A 86 -10.47 10.98 10.71
N ASN A 87 -10.90 11.47 9.55
CA ASN A 87 -12.14 12.20 9.36
C ASN A 87 -12.90 11.62 8.14
N GLU A 88 -14.00 12.27 7.75
CA GLU A 88 -14.86 11.83 6.66
C GLU A 88 -14.18 11.80 5.28
N THR A 89 -13.13 12.62 5.08
CA THR A 89 -12.42 12.72 3.80
C THR A 89 -11.19 11.82 3.73
N THR A 90 -10.72 11.33 4.88
CA THR A 90 -9.55 10.45 4.97
C THR A 90 -9.80 9.18 4.18
N ALA A 91 -8.81 8.74 3.41
CA ALA A 91 -8.93 7.60 2.52
C ALA A 91 -9.38 6.32 3.23
N GLY A 92 -10.41 5.67 2.70
CA GLY A 92 -10.97 4.44 3.23
C GLY A 92 -11.86 3.71 2.24
N PHE A 93 -12.17 2.46 2.56
CA PHE A 93 -13.18 1.64 1.89
C PHE A 93 -14.12 1.08 2.97
N LEU A 94 -15.41 1.36 2.86
CA LEU A 94 -16.42 0.81 3.75
C LEU A 94 -16.94 -0.49 3.15
N ALA A 95 -16.40 -1.62 3.61
CA ALA A 95 -16.87 -2.94 3.23
C ALA A 95 -18.20 -3.25 3.93
N LYS A 96 -19.08 -3.97 3.24
CA LYS A 96 -20.33 -4.49 3.77
C LYS A 96 -20.36 -6.00 3.60
N VAL A 97 -20.28 -6.71 4.71
CA VAL A 97 -20.27 -8.19 4.70
C VAL A 97 -21.55 -8.72 5.33
N ASP A 98 -22.15 -9.71 4.67
CA ASP A 98 -23.34 -10.38 5.19
C ASP A 98 -22.94 -11.71 5.84
N ILE A 99 -22.92 -11.73 7.17
CA ILE A 99 -22.42 -12.87 7.95
C ILE A 99 -23.42 -13.29 9.02
N SER A 100 -23.55 -14.59 9.24
CA SER A 100 -24.58 -15.20 10.10
C SER A 100 -24.03 -15.65 11.47
N SER A 101 -22.72 -15.86 11.56
CA SER A 101 -21.98 -16.16 12.79
C SER A 101 -20.67 -15.36 12.82
N PRO A 102 -19.99 -15.24 13.98
CA PRO A 102 -18.65 -14.68 14.01
C PRO A 102 -17.72 -15.41 13.03
N ARG A 103 -17.01 -14.65 12.19
CA ARG A 103 -16.07 -15.18 11.19
C ARG A 103 -14.72 -14.50 11.34
N LEU A 104 -13.66 -15.27 11.12
CA LEU A 104 -12.32 -14.72 10.95
C LEU A 104 -12.19 -14.26 9.50
N LEU A 105 -12.11 -12.95 9.29
CA LEU A 105 -11.96 -12.37 7.96
C LEU A 105 -10.51 -11.96 7.72
N ARG A 106 -10.06 -12.09 6.48
CA ARG A 106 -8.78 -11.58 5.98
C ARG A 106 -9.02 -10.30 5.19
N PHE A 107 -8.30 -9.25 5.57
CA PHE A 107 -8.30 -7.94 4.93
C PHE A 107 -7.00 -7.81 4.16
N LYS A 108 -7.10 -7.84 2.84
CA LYS A 108 -5.95 -7.77 1.93
C LYS A 108 -5.97 -6.45 1.18
N LEU A 109 -4.85 -5.74 1.22
CA LEU A 109 -4.64 -4.46 0.54
C LEU A 109 -3.54 -4.60 -0.49
N ILE A 110 -3.78 -4.09 -1.70
CA ILE A 110 -2.81 -4.08 -2.81
C ILE A 110 -2.77 -2.67 -3.41
N GLY A 111 -1.60 -2.05 -3.48
CA GLY A 111 -1.46 -0.70 -4.03
C GLY A 111 -0.10 -0.06 -3.72
N PRO A 112 0.13 1.19 -4.15
CA PRO A 112 -0.81 2.06 -4.86
C PRO A 112 -0.91 1.73 -6.36
N TYR A 113 -2.11 1.80 -6.95
CA TYR A 113 -2.33 1.36 -8.34
C TYR A 113 -1.87 2.35 -9.43
N GLY A 114 -1.68 3.62 -9.08
CA GLY A 114 -1.15 4.63 -10.01
C GLY A 114 0.34 4.44 -10.30
N TYR A 115 1.06 3.68 -9.47
CA TYR A 115 2.49 3.42 -9.58
C TYR A 115 2.75 1.91 -9.46
N ARG A 116 2.48 1.19 -10.55
CA ARG A 116 2.47 -0.29 -10.52
C ARG A 116 3.82 -0.90 -10.20
N GLN A 117 4.91 -0.21 -10.52
CA GLN A 117 6.27 -0.59 -10.14
C GLN A 117 6.52 -0.56 -8.63
N SER A 118 5.70 0.20 -7.90
CA SER A 118 5.79 0.37 -6.43
C SER A 118 4.68 -0.35 -5.69
N LEU A 119 4.04 -1.36 -6.31
CA LEU A 119 2.98 -2.14 -5.67
C LEU A 119 3.48 -2.84 -4.40
N GLN A 120 2.69 -2.72 -3.35
CA GLN A 120 2.87 -3.38 -2.07
C GLN A 120 1.61 -4.16 -1.73
N GLU A 121 1.79 -5.18 -0.89
CA GLU A 121 0.69 -5.96 -0.34
C GLU A 121 0.78 -5.95 1.19
N ALA A 122 -0.34 -5.71 1.87
CA ALA A 122 -0.47 -5.89 3.30
C ALA A 122 -1.74 -6.69 3.60
N THR A 123 -1.64 -7.61 4.54
CA THR A 123 -2.74 -8.49 4.92
C THR A 123 -2.82 -8.64 6.44
N VAL A 124 -4.03 -8.62 6.98
CA VAL A 124 -4.30 -8.94 8.39
C VAL A 124 -5.58 -9.76 8.51
N THR A 125 -5.70 -10.57 9.54
CA THR A 125 -6.96 -11.23 9.90
C THR A 125 -7.58 -10.58 11.13
N SER A 126 -8.90 -10.44 11.16
CA SER A 126 -9.64 -10.00 12.35
C SER A 126 -10.97 -10.71 12.47
N TRP A 127 -11.42 -10.93 13.69
CA TRP A 127 -12.76 -11.43 13.97
C TRP A 127 -13.80 -10.35 13.70
N VAL A 128 -14.87 -10.73 13.00
CA VAL A 128 -16.04 -9.89 12.76
C VAL A 128 -17.26 -10.58 13.32
N ILE A 129 -18.07 -9.83 14.07
CA ILE A 129 -19.30 -10.32 14.69
C ILE A 129 -20.49 -9.75 13.91
N PRO A 130 -21.48 -10.58 13.52
CA PRO A 130 -22.68 -10.11 12.84
C PRO A 130 -23.34 -8.92 13.53
N GLY A 131 -23.61 -7.84 12.77
CA GLY A 131 -24.26 -6.62 13.25
C GLY A 131 -23.41 -5.75 14.18
N LYS A 132 -22.10 -6.03 14.32
CA LYS A 132 -21.15 -5.22 15.10
C LYS A 132 -20.21 -4.48 14.15
N ASP A 133 -20.64 -3.31 13.72
CA ASP A 133 -19.87 -2.48 12.81
C ASP A 133 -18.51 -2.06 13.40
N ILE A 134 -17.51 -1.98 12.52
CA ILE A 134 -16.16 -1.49 12.80
C ILE A 134 -15.96 -0.21 11.99
N LEU A 135 -16.19 0.95 12.61
CA LEU A 135 -16.21 2.26 11.96
C LEU A 135 -15.02 3.16 12.40
N GLY A 136 -15.01 4.42 11.94
CA GLY A 136 -13.98 5.41 12.31
C GLY A 136 -12.63 5.14 11.63
N ASP A 137 -11.58 4.98 12.45
CA ASP A 137 -10.26 4.57 11.98
C ASP A 137 -10.27 3.14 11.41
N GLY A 138 -11.22 2.31 11.87
CA GLY A 138 -11.48 0.98 11.32
C GLY A 138 -10.28 0.03 11.41
N ILE A 139 -10.21 -0.90 10.46
CA ILE A 139 -9.08 -1.79 10.25
C ILE A 139 -8.06 -1.07 9.35
N THR A 140 -7.04 -0.49 9.98
CA THR A 140 -5.94 0.20 9.28
C THR A 140 -4.72 -0.72 9.16
N LEU A 141 -4.24 -0.94 7.94
CA LEU A 141 -3.01 -1.69 7.68
C LEU A 141 -1.90 -0.74 7.27
N ASN A 142 -0.71 -0.96 7.84
CA ASN A 142 0.49 -0.26 7.42
C ASN A 142 1.11 -0.92 6.18
N MET A 143 1.54 -0.12 5.22
CA MET A 143 2.21 -0.54 3.99
C MET A 143 3.55 0.20 3.87
N SER A 144 4.66 -0.55 3.86
CA SER A 144 6.00 0.02 3.71
C SER A 144 6.33 0.29 2.25
N GLY A 145 7.06 1.36 1.97
CA GLY A 145 7.72 1.57 0.68
C GLY A 145 7.83 3.03 0.26
N PHE A 146 8.51 3.22 -0.86
CA PHE A 146 8.52 4.47 -1.62
C PHE A 146 7.91 4.24 -3.00
N ILE A 147 7.30 5.30 -3.54
CA ILE A 147 7.08 5.39 -4.98
C ILE A 147 8.38 5.86 -5.60
N VAL A 148 8.92 5.10 -6.55
CA VAL A 148 10.16 5.40 -7.28
C VAL A 148 9.84 5.31 -8.78
N ASP A 149 10.22 6.34 -9.51
CA ASP A 149 10.12 6.43 -10.97
C ASP A 149 11.49 6.87 -11.49
N ALA A 150 12.12 6.05 -12.33
CA ALA A 150 13.51 6.23 -12.73
C ALA A 150 13.68 6.25 -14.25
N TRP A 151 14.56 7.13 -14.71
CA TRP A 151 14.90 7.23 -16.13
C TRP A 151 16.37 7.63 -16.30
N THR A 152 16.88 7.42 -17.51
CA THR A 152 18.27 7.71 -17.86
C THR A 152 18.35 8.52 -19.13
N ASN A 153 19.33 9.43 -19.19
CA ASN A 153 19.72 10.11 -20.41
C ASN A 153 21.15 9.67 -20.77
N VAL A 154 21.32 9.14 -21.99
CA VAL A 154 22.64 8.82 -22.53
C VAL A 154 23.08 9.98 -23.43
N LEU A 155 24.24 10.54 -23.11
CA LEU A 155 24.88 11.62 -23.85
C LEU A 155 26.08 11.08 -24.64
N GLU A 156 26.65 11.93 -25.49
CA GLU A 156 27.82 11.60 -26.29
C GLU A 156 29.02 11.15 -25.43
N GLY A 157 29.83 10.23 -25.95
CA GLY A 157 31.00 9.71 -25.24
C GLY A 157 30.68 8.76 -24.09
N GLY A 158 29.44 8.27 -23.99
CA GLY A 158 29.02 7.29 -22.98
C GLY A 158 28.72 7.91 -21.61
N HIS A 159 28.51 9.23 -21.54
CA HIS A 159 28.09 9.89 -20.31
C HIS A 159 26.61 9.58 -20.06
N VAL A 160 26.31 9.06 -18.87
CA VAL A 160 24.95 8.70 -18.48
C VAL A 160 24.53 9.54 -17.29
N GLU A 161 23.40 10.20 -17.42
CA GLU A 161 22.69 10.83 -16.31
C GLU A 161 21.55 9.91 -15.88
N ILE A 162 21.50 9.58 -14.60
CA ILE A 162 20.50 8.71 -13.99
C ILE A 162 19.64 9.58 -13.09
N PHE A 163 18.33 9.51 -13.27
CA PHE A 163 17.38 10.30 -12.52
C PHE A 163 16.40 9.39 -11.81
N THR A 164 15.92 9.85 -10.66
CA THR A 164 14.69 9.32 -10.08
C THR A 164 13.84 10.40 -9.45
N LYS A 165 12.53 10.26 -9.60
CA LYS A 165 11.53 10.96 -8.82
C LYS A 165 10.95 10.01 -7.79
N ALA A 166 11.10 10.36 -6.52
CA ALA A 166 10.63 9.56 -5.41
C ALA A 166 9.66 10.32 -4.49
N SER A 167 8.79 9.56 -3.84
CA SER A 167 7.88 10.04 -2.79
C SER A 167 7.55 8.90 -1.82
N LEU A 168 7.00 9.23 -0.65
CA LEU A 168 6.48 8.22 0.28
C LEU A 168 5.36 7.42 -0.41
N LEU A 169 5.03 6.21 0.06
CA LEU A 169 3.98 5.39 -0.57
C LEU A 169 2.60 6.08 -0.64
N CYS A 170 2.33 7.06 0.25
CA CYS A 170 1.15 7.93 0.21
C CYS A 170 1.18 9.01 -0.89
N GLY A 171 2.26 9.13 -1.65
CA GLY A 171 2.54 10.24 -2.57
C GLY A 171 3.00 11.51 -1.87
N CYS A 172 3.34 11.42 -0.57
CA CYS A 172 3.77 12.57 0.21
C CYS A 172 5.16 13.04 -0.24
N PRO A 173 5.39 14.36 -0.37
CA PRO A 173 6.61 14.90 -0.97
C PRO A 173 7.84 14.70 -0.08
N ILE A 174 8.98 14.41 -0.71
CA ILE A 174 10.31 14.43 -0.08
C ILE A 174 10.95 15.78 -0.39
N SER A 175 11.32 16.55 0.62
CA SER A 175 11.90 17.88 0.44
C SER A 175 12.71 18.33 1.66
N PRO A 176 13.80 19.09 1.49
CA PRO A 176 14.54 19.67 2.61
C PRO A 176 13.63 20.49 3.52
N ASN A 177 13.85 20.38 4.84
CA ASN A 177 13.06 21.08 5.87
C ASN A 177 11.57 20.67 5.94
N GLY A 178 11.14 19.65 5.19
CA GLY A 178 9.85 19.00 5.36
C GLY A 178 9.90 17.90 6.42
N PRO A 179 8.75 17.23 6.69
CA PRO A 179 8.72 16.07 7.59
C PRO A 179 9.52 14.87 7.09
N TRP A 180 9.76 14.80 5.78
CA TRP A 180 10.51 13.74 5.11
C TRP A 180 11.69 14.38 4.37
N ASP A 181 12.84 14.39 5.04
CA ASP A 181 14.05 15.03 4.55
C ASP A 181 14.84 14.06 3.65
N PRO A 182 15.27 14.46 2.45
CA PRO A 182 16.02 13.58 1.55
C PRO A 182 17.34 13.06 2.14
N ARG A 183 17.92 13.75 3.14
CA ARG A 183 19.16 13.32 3.81
C ARG A 183 18.99 12.07 4.67
N ASP A 184 17.75 11.71 5.00
CA ASP A 184 17.44 10.50 5.75
C ASP A 184 17.38 9.24 4.86
N TYR A 185 17.46 9.40 3.53
CA TYR A 185 17.28 8.32 2.57
C TYR A 185 18.54 8.07 1.76
N GLU A 186 18.82 6.79 1.51
CA GLU A 186 19.82 6.35 0.56
C GLU A 186 19.17 6.23 -0.82
N ALA A 187 19.76 6.86 -1.83
CA ALA A 187 19.30 6.79 -3.21
C ALA A 187 20.47 6.33 -4.11
N THR A 188 20.27 5.23 -4.83
CA THR A 188 21.37 4.57 -5.56
C THR A 188 20.86 3.91 -6.83
N ALA A 189 21.70 3.88 -7.87
CA ALA A 189 21.49 3.14 -9.09
C ALA A 189 22.53 2.01 -9.21
N ILE A 190 22.07 0.77 -9.29
CA ILE A 190 22.90 -0.39 -9.60
C ILE A 190 22.87 -0.59 -11.12
N LEU A 191 24.03 -0.49 -11.75
CA LEU A 191 24.15 -0.65 -13.20
C LEU A 191 24.51 -2.10 -13.53
N MET A 192 23.77 -2.66 -14.47
CA MET A 192 23.87 -4.06 -14.88
C MET A 192 24.08 -4.16 -16.39
N GLN A 193 24.96 -5.06 -16.82
CA GLN A 193 25.13 -5.50 -18.20
C GLN A 193 25.19 -7.03 -18.20
N ASP A 194 24.44 -7.69 -19.09
CA ASP A 194 24.34 -9.16 -19.15
C ASP A 194 24.05 -9.81 -17.79
N ASP A 195 23.13 -9.19 -17.02
CA ASP A 195 22.75 -9.56 -15.65
C ASP A 195 23.89 -9.61 -14.61
N MET A 196 25.06 -9.03 -14.94
CA MET A 196 26.14 -8.78 -14.01
C MET A 196 26.17 -7.32 -13.58
N LYS A 197 26.42 -7.07 -12.29
CA LYS A 197 26.66 -5.72 -11.78
C LYS A 197 28.00 -5.21 -12.31
N VAL A 198 27.95 -4.06 -12.98
CA VAL A 198 29.14 -3.42 -13.56
C VAL A 198 29.54 -2.15 -12.81
N ASP A 199 28.58 -1.46 -12.18
CA ASP A 199 28.82 -0.23 -11.44
C ASP A 199 27.70 0.05 -10.43
N GLU A 200 27.93 1.00 -9.53
CA GLU A 200 26.95 1.52 -8.58
C GLU A 200 27.13 3.02 -8.41
N VAL A 201 26.05 3.78 -8.63
CA VAL A 201 26.07 5.24 -8.65
C VAL A 201 25.16 5.79 -7.56
N THR A 202 25.71 6.54 -6.64
CA THR A 202 24.93 7.30 -5.65
C THR A 202 24.16 8.42 -6.37
N LEU A 203 22.90 8.62 -5.97
CA LEU A 203 22.02 9.66 -6.50
C LEU A 203 21.86 10.75 -5.42
N ASP A 204 22.35 11.95 -5.68
CA ASP A 204 22.18 13.09 -4.78
C ASP A 204 20.82 13.75 -5.00
N PHE A 205 20.25 14.35 -3.95
CA PHE A 205 19.05 15.17 -4.10
C PHE A 205 19.34 16.47 -4.86
N THR A 206 18.68 16.71 -5.99
CA THR A 206 19.01 17.80 -6.94
C THR A 206 17.84 18.70 -7.36
N GLY A 207 16.59 18.32 -7.11
CA GLY A 207 15.42 19.10 -7.58
C GLY A 207 14.37 19.32 -6.50
N PRO A 208 13.49 20.34 -6.64
CA PRO A 208 12.83 20.99 -5.51
C PRO A 208 12.03 20.01 -4.62
N VAL A 209 11.48 18.95 -5.21
CA VAL A 209 10.74 17.90 -4.49
C VAL A 209 11.04 16.54 -5.09
N GLY A 210 11.60 15.65 -4.29
CA GLY A 210 11.76 14.22 -4.57
C GLY A 210 12.65 13.84 -5.77
N ILE A 211 13.43 14.77 -6.33
CA ILE A 211 14.30 14.47 -7.48
C ILE A 211 15.71 14.15 -6.98
N PHE A 212 16.20 12.98 -7.36
CA PHE A 212 17.57 12.54 -7.13
C PHE A 212 18.28 12.30 -8.48
N THR A 213 19.58 12.57 -8.54
CA THR A 213 20.37 12.47 -9.78
C THR A 213 21.77 11.97 -9.49
N GLY A 214 22.27 11.10 -10.35
CA GLY A 214 23.67 10.68 -10.38
C GLY A 214 24.18 10.64 -11.81
N LYS A 215 25.50 10.60 -11.95
CA LYS A 215 26.16 10.60 -13.25
C LYS A 215 27.27 9.56 -13.26
N THR A 216 27.46 8.91 -14.40
CA THR A 216 28.59 8.01 -14.63
C THR A 216 29.03 8.09 -16.09
N THR A 217 30.13 7.42 -16.42
CA THR A 217 30.60 7.25 -17.79
C THR A 217 30.82 5.77 -18.06
N LEU A 218 30.16 5.25 -19.08
CA LEU A 218 30.26 3.85 -19.50
C LEU A 218 30.94 3.78 -20.87
N THR A 219 32.01 2.98 -20.95
CA THR A 219 32.83 2.88 -22.17
C THR A 219 32.53 1.65 -23.01
N THR A 220 31.94 0.62 -22.40
CA THR A 220 31.62 -0.62 -23.10
C THR A 220 30.27 -0.46 -23.80
N PRO A 221 30.21 -0.61 -25.13
CA PRO A 221 28.94 -0.57 -25.86
C PRO A 221 27.98 -1.69 -25.43
N GLY A 222 26.70 -1.50 -25.66
CA GLY A 222 25.65 -2.50 -25.45
C GLY A 222 24.49 -2.03 -24.59
N LEU A 223 23.61 -2.97 -24.25
CA LEU A 223 22.41 -2.73 -23.46
C LEU A 223 22.70 -2.82 -21.95
N TYR A 224 22.24 -1.81 -21.23
CA TYR A 224 22.35 -1.71 -19.79
C TYR A 224 20.98 -1.65 -19.13
N LYS A 225 20.93 -2.10 -17.88
CA LYS A 225 19.81 -1.98 -16.96
C LYS A 225 20.27 -1.20 -15.74
N ALA A 226 19.63 -0.10 -15.43
CA ALA A 226 19.77 0.58 -14.14
C ALA A 226 18.64 0.12 -13.22
N ILE A 227 18.99 -0.45 -12.07
CA ILE A 227 18.07 -0.71 -10.96
C ILE A 227 18.24 0.44 -9.98
N VAL A 228 17.25 1.33 -9.92
CA VAL A 228 17.29 2.51 -9.07
C VAL A 228 16.44 2.28 -7.84
N TYR A 229 16.97 2.56 -6.66
CA TYR A 229 16.24 2.40 -5.41
C TYR A 229 16.36 3.60 -4.48
N LEU A 230 15.35 3.72 -3.61
CA LEU A 230 15.38 4.54 -2.40
C LEU A 230 15.24 3.63 -1.18
N PHE A 231 16.04 3.86 -0.15
CA PHE A 231 16.03 3.08 1.08
C PHE A 231 16.08 3.97 2.33
N ASP A 232 15.17 3.70 3.26
CA ASP A 232 15.18 4.27 4.60
C ASP A 232 15.46 3.18 5.64
N LYS A 233 16.66 3.23 6.20
CA LYS A 233 17.10 2.28 7.22
C LYS A 233 16.29 2.36 8.52
N LYS A 234 15.72 3.52 8.87
CA LYS A 234 15.00 3.73 10.13
C LYS A 234 13.62 3.06 10.10
N THR A 235 12.94 3.15 8.96
CA THR A 235 11.55 2.68 8.81
C THR A 235 11.42 1.36 8.04
N GLY A 236 12.47 0.98 7.31
CA GLY A 236 12.44 -0.16 6.39
C GLY A 236 11.69 0.14 5.09
N ASN A 237 11.36 1.40 4.81
CA ASN A 237 10.77 1.78 3.53
C ASN A 237 11.79 1.56 2.40
N VAL A 238 11.36 0.84 1.36
CA VAL A 238 12.14 0.57 0.14
C VAL A 238 11.26 0.88 -1.07
N GLY A 239 11.81 1.54 -2.08
CA GLY A 239 11.21 1.62 -3.40
C GLY A 239 12.25 1.31 -4.46
N VAL A 240 11.84 0.65 -5.54
CA VAL A 240 12.72 0.24 -6.63
C VAL A 240 12.02 0.51 -7.95
N ASP A 241 12.77 1.00 -8.93
CA ASP A 241 12.38 1.04 -10.32
C ASP A 241 13.53 0.57 -11.23
N ARG A 242 13.21 0.25 -12.48
CA ARG A 242 14.19 -0.25 -13.46
C ARG A 242 14.03 0.46 -14.77
N THR A 243 15.15 0.88 -15.34
CA THR A 243 15.20 1.47 -16.68
C THR A 243 16.30 0.84 -17.52
N MET A 244 16.07 0.79 -18.83
CA MET A 244 16.97 0.19 -19.81
C MET A 244 17.50 1.29 -20.72
N PHE A 245 18.77 1.23 -21.08
CA PHE A 245 19.39 2.16 -22.02
C PHE A 245 20.52 1.48 -22.79
N GLU A 246 20.97 2.12 -23.86
CA GLU A 246 22.02 1.60 -24.74
C GLU A 246 23.21 2.57 -24.78
N ILE A 247 24.42 2.02 -24.72
CA ILE A 247 25.65 2.74 -25.03
C ILE A 247 26.06 2.34 -26.45
N ASN A 248 26.06 3.31 -27.35
CA ASN A 248 26.43 3.08 -28.74
C ASN A 248 27.95 2.89 -28.90
N GLU A 249 28.34 2.17 -29.95
CA GLU A 249 29.71 2.22 -30.44
C GLU A 249 30.08 3.66 -30.85
N LYS A 250 31.33 4.04 -30.62
CA LYS A 250 31.85 5.36 -31.02
C LYS A 250 32.00 5.48 -32.52
#